data_AF-A0A8T6UUF5-F1
#
_entry.id   AF-A0A8T6UUF5-F1
#
_cell.length_a   1.000
_cell.length_b   1.000
_cell.length_c   1.000
_cell.angle_alpha   90.00
_cell.angle_beta   90.00
_cell.angle_gamma   90.00
#
_symmetry.space_group_name_H-M   'P 1'
#
loop_
_entity.id
_entity.type
_entity.pdbx_description
1 polymer ?
#
loop_
_entity_poly.entity_id
_entity_poly.type
_entity_poly.pdbx_seq_one_letter_code
_entity_poly.pdbx_strand_id
1 'polypeptide(L)'
;YPGGITIVSVVDEEGEGKGVKQIIEDGVDVDYAIFGEPTNADTLTVAYRGSILLNIRFETETGHSSAPWMFENSIEKAIEFWEKFEAQNYTQGETES
;
A
#
# COMPACT_ATOMS: atom_id res chain seq x y z
N TYR A 1 -29.77 -21.28 12.71
CA TYR A 1 -28.80 -21.65 11.66
C TYR A 1 -27.52 -22.11 12.36
N PRO A 2 -27.01 -23.32 12.11
CA PRO A 2 -25.69 -23.69 12.60
C PRO A 2 -24.65 -22.83 11.86
N GLY A 3 -23.83 -22.09 12.61
CA GLY A 3 -22.65 -21.41 12.07
C GLY A 3 -21.45 -22.35 12.06
N GLY A 4 -20.57 -22.20 11.07
CA GLY A 4 -19.28 -22.87 11.00
C GLY A 4 -18.18 -21.94 11.53
N ILE A 5 -17.17 -22.51 12.19
CA ILE A 5 -15.93 -21.80 12.53
C ILE A 5 -14.80 -22.54 11.84
N THR A 6 -14.07 -21.84 10.99
CA THR A 6 -12.85 -22.34 10.34
C THR A 6 -11.65 -21.62 10.96
N ILE A 7 -10.76 -22.37 11.60
CA ILE A 7 -9.52 -21.84 12.18
C ILE A 7 -8.40 -22.13 11.19
N VAL A 8 -7.66 -21.09 10.80
CA VAL A 8 -6.53 -21.22 9.89
C VAL A 8 -5.28 -20.60 10.52
N SER A 9 -4.16 -21.30 10.41
CA SER A 9 -2.85 -20.78 10.78
C SER A 9 -2.08 -20.47 9.51
N VAL A 10 -1.78 -19.19 9.29
CA VAL A 10 -1.09 -18.70 8.10
C VAL A 10 0.39 -18.48 8.39
N VAL A 11 1.20 -18.66 7.35
CA VAL A 11 2.63 -18.32 7.36
C VAL A 11 2.83 -16.98 6.66
N ASP A 12 3.95 -16.30 6.97
CA ASP A 12 4.40 -15.09 6.28
C ASP A 12 3.44 -13.90 6.39
N GLU A 13 2.82 -13.70 7.56
CA GLU A 13 1.91 -12.58 7.84
C GLU A 13 2.65 -11.22 7.83
N GLU A 14 3.77 -11.11 8.56
CA GLU A 14 4.63 -9.91 8.55
C GLU A 14 5.39 -9.65 7.24
N GLY A 15 5.36 -10.62 6.30
CA GLY A 15 6.10 -10.58 5.04
C GLY A 15 5.24 -10.17 3.86
N GLU A 16 5.15 -11.03 2.84
CA GLU A 16 4.34 -10.75 1.64
C GLU A 16 2.88 -11.21 1.81
N GLY A 17 2.50 -11.76 2.96
CA GLY A 17 1.15 -12.24 3.24
C GLY A 17 0.79 -13.52 2.47
N LYS A 18 1.79 -14.34 2.10
CA LYS A 18 1.59 -15.50 1.20
C LYS A 18 0.55 -16.51 1.71
N GLY A 19 0.55 -16.79 3.01
CA GLY A 19 -0.40 -17.74 3.60
C GLY A 19 -1.85 -17.30 3.45
N VAL A 20 -2.14 -16.02 3.69
CA VAL A 20 -3.50 -15.47 3.52
C VAL A 20 -3.89 -15.43 2.05
N LYS A 21 -2.97 -15.02 1.16
CA LYS A 21 -3.21 -14.99 -0.29
C LYS A 21 -3.59 -16.37 -0.83
N GLN A 22 -2.88 -17.42 -0.43
CA GLN A 22 -3.19 -18.79 -0.84
C GLN A 22 -4.60 -19.22 -0.42
N ILE A 23 -5.03 -18.89 0.80
CA ILE A 23 -6.37 -19.25 1.30
C ILE A 23 -7.47 -18.56 0.49
N ILE A 24 -7.24 -17.31 0.09
CA ILE A 24 -8.15 -16.57 -0.79
C ILE A 24 -8.19 -17.23 -2.17
N GLU A 25 -7.03 -17.59 -2.74
CA GLU A 25 -6.93 -18.28 -4.03
C GLU A 25 -7.59 -19.67 -4.02
N ASP A 26 -7.51 -20.40 -2.91
CA ASP A 26 -8.12 -21.72 -2.71
C ASP A 26 -9.65 -21.65 -2.53
N GLY A 27 -10.23 -20.44 -2.50
CA GLY A 27 -11.68 -20.23 -2.52
C GLY A 27 -12.35 -20.38 -1.15
N VAL A 28 -11.78 -19.76 -0.11
CA VAL A 28 -12.40 -19.75 1.22
C VAL A 28 -13.82 -19.14 1.19
N ASP A 29 -14.80 -19.89 1.70
CA ASP A 29 -16.21 -19.50 1.77
C ASP A 29 -16.57 -19.17 3.22
N VAL A 30 -16.42 -17.89 3.60
CA VAL A 30 -16.72 -17.37 4.95
C VAL A 30 -17.38 -15.99 4.88
N ASP A 31 -18.33 -15.73 5.77
CA ASP A 31 -19.00 -14.42 5.88
C ASP A 31 -18.14 -13.36 6.58
N TYR A 32 -17.28 -13.79 7.50
CA TYR A 32 -16.45 -12.91 8.33
C TYR A 32 -15.07 -13.53 8.60
N ALA A 33 -14.04 -12.68 8.66
CA ALA A 33 -12.69 -13.05 9.08
C ALA A 33 -12.31 -12.30 10.37
N ILE A 34 -11.71 -13.01 11.31
CA ILE A 34 -11.21 -12.45 12.57
C ILE A 34 -9.71 -12.70 12.63
N PHE A 35 -8.92 -11.64 12.74
CA PHE A 35 -7.47 -11.71 12.87
C PHE A 35 -7.09 -11.53 14.34
N GLY A 36 -6.28 -12.46 14.86
CA GLY A 36 -5.87 -12.52 16.27
C GLY A 36 -4.72 -11.59 16.62
N GLU A 37 -4.63 -10.43 15.98
CA GLU A 37 -3.56 -9.47 16.24
C GLU A 37 -3.59 -9.05 17.72
N PRO A 38 -2.42 -9.03 18.41
CA PRO A 38 -2.36 -8.65 19.81
C PRO A 38 -2.75 -7.18 19.95
N THR A 39 -4.01 -6.95 20.26
CA THR A 39 -4.57 -5.64 20.62
C THR A 39 -4.71 -5.59 22.14
N ASN A 40 -4.66 -4.38 22.72
CA ASN A 40 -4.97 -4.23 24.15
C ASN A 40 -6.35 -4.83 24.42
N ALA A 41 -6.51 -5.53 25.55
CA ALA A 41 -7.69 -6.33 25.88
C ALA A 41 -9.04 -5.55 25.85
N ASP A 42 -8.97 -4.22 25.81
CA ASP A 42 -10.11 -3.31 25.86
C ASP A 42 -10.46 -2.69 24.48
N THR A 43 -9.82 -3.13 23.38
CA THR A 43 -9.98 -2.51 22.05
C THR A 43 -10.26 -3.52 20.94
N LEU A 44 -11.37 -3.33 20.23
CA LEU A 44 -11.70 -4.05 18.99
C LEU A 44 -11.33 -3.18 17.78
N THR A 45 -10.29 -3.55 17.04
CA THR A 45 -9.89 -2.86 15.81
C THR A 45 -10.73 -3.36 14.64
N VAL A 46 -11.67 -2.55 14.16
CA VAL A 46 -12.62 -2.92 13.09
C VAL A 46 -12.00 -2.79 11.69
N ALA A 47 -10.90 -2.05 11.54
CA ALA A 47 -10.21 -1.89 10.26
C ALA A 47 -8.74 -1.50 10.45
N TYR A 48 -7.87 -2.09 9.64
CA TYR A 48 -6.49 -1.62 9.48
C TYR A 48 -6.43 -0.58 8.36
N ARG A 49 -5.57 0.44 8.49
CA ARG A 49 -5.22 1.28 7.34
C ARG A 49 -4.55 0.40 6.30
N GLY A 50 -5.13 0.33 5.10
CA GLY A 50 -4.48 -0.33 3.96
C GLY A 50 -3.16 0.36 3.63
N SER A 51 -2.17 -0.43 3.19
CA SER A 51 -0.90 0.08 2.68
C SER A 51 -0.83 -0.15 1.17
N ILE A 52 -0.36 0.85 0.43
CA ILE A 52 -0.12 0.76 -1.01
C ILE A 52 1.36 1.04 -1.23
N LEU A 53 2.06 0.10 -1.85
CA LEU A 53 3.44 0.29 -2.29
C LEU A 53 3.44 0.73 -3.76
N LEU A 54 3.90 1.95 -4.04
CA LEU A 54 3.99 2.50 -5.39
C LEU A 54 5.45 2.48 -5.86
N ASN A 55 5.71 1.91 -7.05
CA ASN A 55 6.99 2.01 -7.73
C ASN A 55 6.84 2.95 -8.93
N ILE A 56 7.57 4.07 -8.93
CA ILE A 56 7.49 5.10 -9.96
C ILE A 56 8.86 5.25 -10.61
N ARG A 57 8.91 5.14 -11.93
CA ARG A 57 10.16 5.20 -12.71
C ARG A 57 10.13 6.35 -13.69
N PHE A 58 11.16 7.19 -13.64
CA PHE A 58 11.36 8.31 -14.57
C PHE A 58 12.48 7.97 -15.54
N GLU A 59 12.16 7.90 -16.83
CA GLU A 59 13.12 7.66 -17.90
C GLU A 59 13.13 8.86 -18.84
N THR A 60 14.32 9.33 -19.20
CA THR A 60 14.51 10.43 -20.16
C THR A 60 15.57 10.04 -21.18
N GLU A 61 15.55 10.69 -22.35
CA GLU A 61 16.54 10.42 -23.40
C GLU A 61 17.96 10.78 -22.93
N THR A 62 18.92 9.88 -23.16
CA THR A 62 20.32 10.10 -22.81
C THR A 62 20.96 11.10 -23.75
N GLY A 63 21.19 12.31 -23.27
CA GLY A 63 21.95 13.36 -23.94
C GLY A 63 23.38 13.50 -23.42
N HIS A 64 24.30 13.95 -24.28
CA HIS A 64 25.61 14.40 -23.82
C HIS A 64 25.44 15.44 -22.69
N SER A 65 26.12 15.23 -21.56
CA SER A 65 26.13 16.13 -20.39
C SER A 65 26.58 17.57 -20.70
N SER A 66 27.06 17.83 -21.92
CA SER A 66 27.43 19.15 -22.44
C SER A 66 26.28 19.91 -23.13
N ALA A 67 25.08 19.32 -23.29
CA ALA A 67 23.91 19.98 -23.90
C ALA A 67 22.62 19.80 -23.06
N PRO A 68 22.60 20.27 -21.79
CA PRO A 68 21.47 20.07 -20.88
C PRO A 68 20.15 20.71 -21.33
N TRP A 69 20.17 21.65 -22.29
CA TRP A 69 18.94 22.26 -22.85
C TRP A 69 18.24 21.39 -23.91
N MET A 70 18.87 20.32 -24.40
CA MET A 70 18.27 19.42 -25.40
C MET A 70 17.58 18.19 -24.79
N PHE A 71 17.71 17.96 -23.49
CA PHE A 71 17.26 16.73 -22.86
C PHE A 71 16.62 17.00 -21.50
N GLU A 72 15.46 16.40 -21.26
CA GLU A 72 14.84 16.43 -19.94
C GLU A 72 15.65 15.56 -18.98
N ASN A 73 15.93 16.06 -17.77
CA ASN A 73 16.63 15.29 -16.75
C ASN A 73 15.63 14.46 -15.94
N SER A 74 15.84 13.15 -15.86
CA SER A 74 14.97 12.24 -15.11
C SER A 74 14.92 12.56 -13.62
N ILE A 75 15.99 13.12 -13.06
CA ILE A 75 16.04 13.59 -11.66
C ILE A 75 15.13 14.80 -11.47
N GLU A 76 15.16 15.76 -12.40
CA GLU A 76 14.31 16.96 -12.32
C GLU A 76 12.83 16.59 -12.46
N LYS A 77 12.50 15.64 -13.35
CA LYS A 77 11.14 15.10 -13.47
C LYS A 77 10.66 14.41 -12.20
N ALA A 78 11.55 13.68 -11.52
CA ALA A 78 11.23 13.04 -10.24
C ALA A 78 10.95 14.06 -9.14
N ILE A 79 11.74 15.15 -9.09
CA ILE A 79 11.55 16.26 -8.15
C ILE A 79 10.22 16.98 -8.43
N GLU A 80 9.94 17.33 -9.68
CA GLU A 80 8.68 17.98 -10.08
C GLU A 80 7.46 17.13 -9.71
N PHE A 81 7.56 15.81 -9.93
CA PHE A 81 6.52 14.87 -9.52
C PHE A 81 6.34 14.88 -7.98
N TRP A 82 7.44 14.81 -7.23
CA TRP A 82 7.39 14.81 -5.77
C TRP A 82 6.73 16.07 -5.21
N GLU A 83 7.11 17.25 -5.70
CA GLU A 83 6.53 18.54 -5.27
C GLU A 83 5.02 18.60 -5.53
N LYS A 84 4.58 18.14 -6.71
CA LYS A 84 3.15 18.05 -7.04
C LYS A 84 2.41 17.05 -6.17
N PHE A 85 3.02 15.89 -5.92
CA PHE A 85 2.44 14.85 -5.07
C PHE A 85 2.29 15.34 -3.63
N GLU A 86 3.30 16.00 -3.08
CA GLU A 86 3.26 16.58 -1.74
C GLU A 86 2.17 17.67 -1.62
N ALA A 87 2.06 18.57 -2.59
CA ALA A 87 1.02 19.61 -2.59
C ALA A 87 -0.42 19.06 -2.55
N GLN A 88 -0.68 17.92 -3.21
CA GLN A 88 -1.99 17.26 -3.16
C GLN A 88 -2.30 16.67 -1.77
N ASN A 89 -1.27 16.17 -1.06
CA ASN A 89 -1.45 15.59 0.27
C ASN A 89 -1.75 16.64 1.35
N TYR A 90 -1.25 17.87 1.22
CA TYR A 90 -1.56 18.97 2.17
C TYR A 90 -2.98 19.51 2.02
N THR A 91 -3.56 19.47 0.82
CA THR A 91 -4.90 20.03 0.57
C THR A 91 -6.01 19.23 1.26
N GLN A 92 -5.76 17.96 1.62
CA GLN A 92 -6.73 17.09 2.28
C GLN A 92 -6.74 17.23 3.82
N GLY A 93 -5.79 17.97 4.42
CA GLY A 93 -5.66 18.15 5.87
C GLY A 93 -6.37 19.36 6.47
N GLU A 94 -6.91 20.28 5.66
CA GLU A 94 -7.43 21.58 6.12
C GLU A 94 -8.96 21.75 5.99
N THR A 95 -9.74 20.69 5.73
CA THR A 95 -11.22 20.80 5.63
C THR A 95 -11.99 20.22 6.81
N GLU A 96 -11.36 20.04 7.97
CA GLU A 96 -12.07 19.72 9.21
C GLU A 96 -11.75 20.76 10.29
N SER A 97 -12.52 21.85 10.29
CA SER A 97 -12.70 22.76 11.44
C SER A 97 -14.16 23.18 11.53
#